data_AF-A0AAU6UKA7-F1
#
_entry.id   AF-A0AAU6UKA7-F1
#
_cell.length_a   1.000
_cell.length_b   1.000
_cell.length_c   1.000
_cell.angle_alpha   90.00
_cell.angle_beta   90.00
_cell.angle_gamma   90.00
#
_symmetry.space_group_name_H-M   'P 1'
#
loop_
_entity.id
_entity.type
_entity.pdbx_description
1 polymer ?
#
loop_
_entity_poly.entity_id
_entity_poly.type
_entity_poly.pdbx_seq_one_letter_code
_entity_poly.pdbx_strand_id
1 'polypeptide(L)'
;MRANDVNGSIAIIARYNYLLSDTRTALSKAQLTDNVYFWSFHKSKGLEADYCVLIGFFQGKSGFPNENRDDAIIEALLPSLDSYPHSEERRLLYVGITRAKKKCYIIANPSAPSDFITELLAPKYELNIASTAFQEQYRRIFKCPNCEDGYLRLIQGKFSEFYSCSSGLGCDVGKARVCSKCRAPSIDTRDASICNNPACNNKLKICNKCGRPMKKRQGNFGEFWGCSGYGIKNDQCTNTSKF
;
A
#
# COMPACT_ATOMS: atom_id res chain seq x y z
N MET A 1 17.13 17.35 -9.03
CA MET A 1 17.79 16.83 -10.23
C MET A 1 18.10 17.96 -11.19
N ARG A 2 17.09 18.58 -11.84
CA ARG A 2 17.29 19.70 -12.77
C ARG A 2 18.09 20.89 -12.20
N ALA A 3 17.92 21.21 -10.93
CA ALA A 3 18.70 22.27 -10.27
C ALA A 3 20.22 22.00 -10.23
N ASN A 4 20.63 20.72 -10.27
CA ASN A 4 22.04 20.32 -10.21
C ASN A 4 22.60 19.94 -11.59
N ASP A 5 21.73 19.66 -12.56
CA ASP A 5 22.09 19.22 -13.91
C ASP A 5 20.95 19.54 -14.88
N VAL A 6 21.02 20.73 -15.48
CA VAL A 6 19.95 21.28 -16.32
C VAL A 6 19.73 20.43 -17.57
N ASN A 7 20.82 19.94 -18.19
CA ASN A 7 20.77 19.21 -19.45
C ASN A 7 20.73 17.68 -19.30
N GLY A 8 20.94 17.16 -18.09
CA GLY A 8 20.93 15.72 -17.83
C GLY A 8 19.67 15.01 -18.33
N SER A 9 19.86 13.85 -18.93
CA SER A 9 18.79 12.98 -19.39
C SER A 9 18.11 12.28 -18.21
N ILE A 10 16.77 12.26 -18.21
CA ILE A 10 15.97 11.60 -17.17
C ILE A 10 15.14 10.49 -17.81
N ALA A 11 15.22 9.27 -17.31
CA ALA A 11 14.34 8.18 -17.72
C ALA A 11 13.36 7.82 -16.61
N ILE A 12 12.07 7.90 -16.91
CA ILE A 12 11.00 7.33 -16.08
C ILE A 12 10.81 5.87 -16.51
N ILE A 13 11.00 4.94 -15.56
CA ILE A 13 10.95 3.50 -15.82
C ILE A 13 9.84 2.86 -14.98
N ALA A 14 8.98 2.05 -15.61
CA ALA A 14 7.91 1.33 -14.92
C ALA A 14 7.67 -0.06 -15.50
N ARG A 15 6.99 -0.93 -14.73
CA ARG A 15 6.55 -2.24 -15.23
C ARG A 15 5.39 -2.15 -16.21
N TYR A 16 4.44 -1.25 -15.93
CA TYR A 16 3.21 -1.10 -16.69
C TYR A 16 3.15 0.22 -17.44
N ASN A 17 2.68 0.16 -18.69
CA ASN A 17 2.64 1.33 -19.58
C ASN A 17 1.65 2.41 -19.12
N TYR A 18 0.57 2.05 -18.42
CA TYR A 18 -0.39 3.04 -17.93
C TYR A 18 0.26 4.02 -16.94
N LEU A 19 1.14 3.54 -16.06
CA LEU A 19 1.90 4.38 -15.13
C LEU A 19 2.78 5.40 -15.88
N LEU A 20 3.39 4.98 -16.99
CA LEU A 20 4.18 5.87 -17.85
C LEU A 20 3.29 6.92 -18.55
N SER A 21 2.11 6.52 -19.02
CA SER A 21 1.13 7.42 -19.66
C SER A 21 0.62 8.48 -18.68
N ASP A 22 0.26 8.06 -17.46
CA ASP A 22 -0.22 8.95 -16.40
C ASP A 22 0.87 9.95 -15.99
N THR A 23 2.09 9.45 -15.80
CA THR A 23 3.25 10.29 -15.45
C THR A 23 3.59 11.26 -16.57
N ARG A 24 3.55 10.82 -17.82
CA ARG A 24 3.76 11.70 -18.98
C ARG A 24 2.74 12.83 -19.00
N THR A 25 1.47 12.50 -18.80
CA THR A 25 0.38 13.49 -18.75
C THR A 25 0.60 14.50 -17.63
N ALA A 26 0.99 14.05 -16.44
CA ALA A 26 1.28 14.92 -15.30
C ALA A 26 2.48 15.85 -15.57
N LEU A 27 3.58 15.32 -16.12
CA LEU A 27 4.78 16.10 -16.44
C LEU A 27 4.53 17.09 -17.59
N SER A 28 3.74 16.72 -18.59
CA SER A 28 3.34 17.64 -19.67
C SER A 28 2.53 18.82 -19.14
N LYS A 29 1.58 18.59 -18.21
CA LYS A 29 0.82 19.66 -17.56
C LYS A 29 1.72 20.60 -16.75
N ALA A 30 2.77 20.05 -16.13
CA ALA A 30 3.75 20.82 -15.38
C ALA A 30 4.87 21.45 -16.24
N GLN A 31 4.86 21.24 -17.57
CA GLN A 31 5.91 21.69 -18.50
C GLN A 31 7.31 21.16 -18.13
N LEU A 32 7.39 19.92 -17.67
CA LEU A 32 8.63 19.25 -17.24
C LEU A 32 9.02 18.09 -18.16
N THR A 33 8.91 18.26 -19.47
CA THR A 33 9.12 17.19 -20.46
C THR A 33 10.48 17.21 -21.16
N ASP A 34 11.27 18.26 -20.96
CA ASP A 34 12.58 18.40 -21.61
C ASP A 34 13.53 17.29 -21.16
N ASN A 35 14.20 16.62 -22.11
CA ASN A 35 15.12 15.49 -21.87
C ASN A 35 14.54 14.41 -20.95
N VAL A 36 13.23 14.13 -21.05
CA VAL A 36 12.57 13.04 -20.32
C VAL A 36 12.17 11.90 -21.26
N TYR A 37 12.66 10.71 -20.94
CA TYR A 37 12.32 9.46 -21.61
C TYR A 37 11.38 8.63 -20.75
N PHE A 38 10.55 7.80 -21.39
CA PHE A 38 9.61 6.90 -20.71
C PHE A 38 9.79 5.50 -21.25
N TRP A 39 10.26 4.59 -20.40
CA TRP A 39 10.58 3.22 -20.80
C TRP A 39 9.86 2.23 -19.90
N SER A 40 9.39 1.13 -20.47
CA SER A 40 9.11 -0.04 -19.65
C SER A 40 10.43 -0.70 -19.25
N PHE A 41 10.45 -1.50 -18.16
CA PHE A 41 11.66 -2.24 -17.76
C PHE A 41 12.26 -3.03 -18.94
N HIS A 42 11.44 -3.76 -19.70
CA HIS A 42 11.91 -4.49 -20.89
C HIS A 42 12.48 -3.60 -21.98
N LYS A 43 11.80 -2.48 -22.30
CA LYS A 43 12.25 -1.54 -23.36
C LYS A 43 13.53 -0.79 -22.97
N SER A 44 13.85 -0.69 -21.69
CA SER A 44 15.05 -0.01 -21.20
C SER A 44 16.34 -0.78 -21.44
N LYS A 45 16.27 -2.07 -21.83
CA LYS A 45 17.46 -2.91 -22.03
C LYS A 45 18.37 -2.30 -23.10
N GLY A 46 19.64 -2.07 -22.74
CA GLY A 46 20.63 -1.45 -23.61
C GLY A 46 20.51 0.07 -23.76
N LEU A 47 19.53 0.70 -23.11
CA LEU A 47 19.40 2.16 -23.03
C LEU A 47 19.99 2.66 -21.71
N GLU A 48 20.36 3.95 -21.67
CA GLU A 48 20.90 4.58 -20.46
C GLU A 48 20.49 6.06 -20.40
N ALA A 49 20.37 6.58 -19.19
CA ALA A 49 20.14 8.01 -18.93
C ALA A 49 20.99 8.46 -17.74
N ASP A 50 21.21 9.77 -17.60
CA ASP A 50 21.97 10.33 -16.47
C ASP A 50 21.27 10.04 -15.14
N TYR A 51 19.95 10.18 -15.13
CA TYR A 51 19.10 9.90 -13.98
C TYR A 51 17.98 8.94 -14.37
N CYS A 52 17.69 7.96 -13.51
CA CYS A 52 16.51 7.12 -13.65
C CYS A 52 15.56 7.31 -12.47
N VAL A 53 14.26 7.36 -12.74
CA VAL A 53 13.19 7.38 -11.75
C VAL A 53 12.31 6.16 -11.99
N LEU A 54 12.43 5.16 -11.12
CA LEU A 54 11.66 3.93 -11.22
C LEU A 54 10.38 4.11 -10.40
N ILE A 55 9.24 3.76 -10.99
CA ILE A 55 7.91 3.93 -10.39
C ILE A 55 7.10 2.63 -10.43
N GLY A 56 6.06 2.56 -9.60
CA GLY A 56 5.13 1.41 -9.58
C GLY A 56 5.40 0.39 -8.49
N PHE A 57 6.20 0.73 -7.47
CA PHE A 57 6.51 -0.16 -6.36
C PHE A 57 5.48 -0.07 -5.24
N PHE A 58 4.39 -0.83 -5.39
CA PHE A 58 3.35 -1.02 -4.40
C PHE A 58 2.83 -2.45 -4.47
N GLN A 59 2.19 -2.95 -3.41
CA GLN A 59 1.56 -4.27 -3.44
C GLN A 59 0.21 -4.28 -4.17
N GLY A 60 -0.08 -5.41 -4.83
CA GLY A 60 -1.32 -5.71 -5.52
C GLY A 60 -1.20 -6.07 -7.01
N LYS A 61 -2.34 -6.31 -7.66
CA LYS A 61 -2.45 -6.83 -9.05
C LYS A 61 -1.68 -6.08 -10.14
N SER A 62 -1.41 -4.80 -9.95
CA SER A 62 -0.65 -3.97 -10.90
C SER A 62 0.61 -3.37 -10.26
N GLY A 63 1.05 -4.00 -9.17
CA GLY A 63 2.28 -3.69 -8.45
C GLY A 63 3.51 -4.32 -9.10
N PHE A 64 4.67 -4.01 -8.55
CA PHE A 64 5.94 -4.56 -8.98
C PHE A 64 6.74 -5.04 -7.76
N PRO A 65 6.94 -6.37 -7.58
CA PRO A 65 6.67 -7.46 -8.52
C PRO A 65 5.18 -7.71 -8.80
N ASN A 66 4.91 -8.39 -9.90
CA ASN A 66 3.55 -8.80 -10.26
C ASN A 66 3.06 -9.91 -9.32
N GLU A 67 1.99 -9.64 -8.58
CA GLU A 67 1.36 -10.58 -7.64
C GLU A 67 0.16 -11.34 -8.26
N ASN A 68 -0.05 -11.25 -9.57
CA ASN A 68 -1.13 -11.98 -10.23
C ASN A 68 -0.88 -13.49 -10.17
N ARG A 69 -1.84 -14.22 -9.60
CA ARG A 69 -1.75 -15.68 -9.38
C ARG A 69 -1.61 -16.49 -10.66
N ASP A 70 -2.23 -16.04 -11.75
CA ASP A 70 -2.16 -16.73 -13.03
C ASP A 70 -0.72 -16.74 -13.58
N ASP A 71 0.00 -15.63 -13.42
CA ASP A 71 1.41 -15.52 -13.80
C ASP A 71 2.31 -16.35 -12.87
N ALA A 72 1.97 -16.43 -11.57
CA ALA A 72 2.70 -17.27 -10.61
C ALA A 72 2.57 -18.78 -10.91
N ILE A 73 1.42 -19.23 -11.41
CA ILE A 73 1.23 -20.62 -11.86
C ILE A 73 2.09 -20.87 -13.11
N ILE A 74 2.12 -19.94 -14.06
CA ILE A 74 2.96 -20.06 -15.25
C ILE A 74 4.45 -20.10 -14.85
N GLU A 75 4.89 -19.25 -13.94
CA GLU A 75 6.26 -19.26 -13.40
C GLU A 75 6.60 -20.60 -12.73
N ALA A 76 5.67 -21.19 -11.97
CA ALA A 76 5.85 -22.50 -11.33
C ALA A 76 5.92 -23.68 -12.34
N LEU A 77 5.36 -23.53 -13.54
CA LEU A 77 5.40 -24.53 -14.61
C LEU A 77 6.65 -24.42 -15.49
N LEU A 78 7.38 -23.31 -15.41
CA LEU A 78 8.66 -23.15 -16.10
C LEU A 78 9.76 -23.87 -15.31
N PRO A 79 10.76 -24.47 -15.98
CA PRO A 79 11.90 -25.04 -15.29
C PRO A 79 12.59 -23.95 -14.47
N SER A 80 12.62 -24.12 -13.15
CA SER A 80 13.25 -23.16 -12.24
C SER A 80 14.75 -23.13 -12.52
N LEU A 81 15.22 -22.08 -13.21
CA LEU A 81 16.66 -21.83 -13.34
C LEU A 81 17.26 -21.36 -12.01
N ASP A 82 16.43 -20.85 -11.09
CA ASP A 82 16.80 -20.44 -9.73
C ASP A 82 15.59 -20.55 -8.78
N SER A 83 15.82 -20.88 -7.50
CA SER A 83 14.78 -21.07 -6.46
C SER A 83 14.36 -19.77 -5.76
N TYR A 84 14.84 -18.63 -6.25
CA TYR A 84 14.63 -17.34 -5.59
C TYR A 84 13.29 -16.70 -5.98
N PRO A 85 12.45 -16.24 -5.03
CA PRO A 85 11.10 -15.75 -5.33
C PRO A 85 11.11 -14.59 -6.32
N HIS A 86 10.25 -14.56 -7.35
CA HIS A 86 10.17 -13.48 -8.35
C HIS A 86 11.49 -13.23 -9.11
N SER A 87 12.24 -14.27 -9.44
CA SER A 87 13.59 -14.17 -10.03
C SER A 87 13.63 -13.30 -11.30
N GLU A 88 12.68 -13.47 -12.22
CA GLU A 88 12.60 -12.68 -13.46
C GLU A 88 12.25 -11.22 -13.20
N GLU A 89 11.28 -10.93 -12.32
CA GLU A 89 10.91 -9.55 -11.98
C GLU A 89 12.04 -8.83 -11.21
N ARG A 90 12.84 -9.55 -10.41
CA ARG A 90 14.07 -8.99 -9.79
C ARG A 90 15.11 -8.62 -10.84
N ARG A 91 15.28 -9.47 -11.86
CA ARG A 91 16.18 -9.16 -12.97
C ARG A 91 15.74 -7.89 -13.70
N LEU A 92 14.44 -7.69 -13.87
CA LEU A 92 13.89 -6.42 -14.41
C LEU A 92 14.22 -5.23 -13.52
N LEU A 93 14.07 -5.35 -12.19
CA LEU A 93 14.45 -4.29 -11.26
C LEU A 93 15.93 -3.94 -11.38
N TYR A 94 16.80 -4.95 -11.37
CA TYR A 94 18.25 -4.77 -11.54
C TYR A 94 18.58 -4.06 -12.86
N VAL A 95 17.96 -4.49 -13.97
CA VAL A 95 18.12 -3.83 -15.27
C VAL A 95 17.73 -2.36 -15.16
N GLY A 96 16.58 -2.05 -14.58
CA GLY A 96 16.11 -0.67 -14.42
C GLY A 96 17.03 0.20 -13.58
N ILE A 97 17.54 -0.32 -12.45
CA ILE A 97 18.46 0.41 -11.56
C ILE A 97 19.76 0.74 -12.30
N THR A 98 20.29 -0.22 -13.05
CA THR A 98 21.57 -0.07 -13.76
C THR A 98 21.48 0.76 -15.04
N ARG A 99 20.31 1.32 -15.40
CA ARG A 99 20.21 2.25 -16.55
C ARG A 99 20.68 3.67 -16.20
N ALA A 100 20.83 3.99 -14.92
CA ALA A 100 21.26 5.30 -14.46
C ALA A 100 22.78 5.42 -14.48
N LYS A 101 23.31 6.43 -15.18
CA LYS A 101 24.75 6.75 -15.19
C LYS A 101 25.21 7.48 -13.93
N LYS A 102 24.33 8.31 -13.33
CA LYS A 102 24.66 9.14 -12.16
C LYS A 102 23.88 8.72 -10.92
N LYS A 103 22.55 8.82 -10.93
CA LYS A 103 21.69 8.46 -9.78
C LYS A 103 20.38 7.82 -10.19
N CYS A 104 19.99 6.80 -9.43
CA CYS A 104 18.70 6.14 -9.55
C CYS A 104 17.80 6.53 -8.36
N TYR A 105 16.55 6.87 -8.64
CA TYR A 105 15.53 7.18 -7.66
C TYR A 105 14.39 6.19 -7.78
N ILE A 106 13.88 5.72 -6.65
CA ILE A 106 12.77 4.77 -6.62
C ILE A 106 11.61 5.44 -5.89
N ILE A 107 10.45 5.52 -6.56
CA ILE A 107 9.21 6.02 -5.98
C ILE A 107 8.33 4.83 -5.65
N ALA A 108 8.05 4.66 -4.37
CA ALA A 108 7.27 3.57 -3.82
C ALA A 108 6.10 4.08 -2.97
N ASN A 109 5.14 3.20 -2.71
CA ASN A 109 4.07 3.48 -1.77
C ASN A 109 4.54 3.15 -0.33
N PRO A 110 4.60 4.10 0.61
CA PRO A 110 5.04 3.82 1.97
C PRO A 110 4.02 3.01 2.80
N SER A 111 2.72 3.11 2.49
CA SER A 111 1.64 2.43 3.22
C SER A 111 1.46 0.97 2.80
N ALA A 112 1.82 0.63 1.57
CA ALA A 112 1.81 -0.75 1.06
C ALA A 112 2.97 -0.92 0.06
N PRO A 113 4.22 -0.92 0.57
CA PRO A 113 5.42 -1.01 -0.26
C PRO A 113 5.49 -2.37 -0.91
N SER A 114 6.03 -2.44 -2.13
CA SER A 114 6.28 -3.76 -2.73
C SER A 114 7.35 -4.54 -1.99
N ASP A 115 7.40 -5.84 -2.25
CA ASP A 115 8.34 -6.73 -1.57
C ASP A 115 9.80 -6.35 -1.84
N PHE A 116 10.10 -5.89 -3.06
CA PHE A 116 11.44 -5.36 -3.40
C PHE A 116 11.81 -4.14 -2.56
N ILE A 117 10.86 -3.25 -2.27
CA ILE A 117 11.11 -2.07 -1.43
C ILE A 117 11.27 -2.49 0.03
N THR A 118 10.47 -3.44 0.50
CA THR A 118 10.59 -3.98 1.85
C THR A 118 11.97 -4.62 2.06
N GLU A 119 12.48 -5.37 1.08
CA GLU A 119 13.82 -5.94 1.10
C GLU A 119 14.92 -4.86 1.07
N LEU A 120 14.78 -3.85 0.20
CA LEU A 120 15.72 -2.74 0.10
C LEU A 120 15.80 -1.94 1.41
N LEU A 121 14.68 -1.77 2.12
CA LEU A 121 14.61 -1.08 3.41
C LEU A 121 15.21 -1.90 4.58
N ALA A 122 15.57 -3.16 4.37
CA ALA A 122 16.31 -3.92 5.38
C ALA A 122 17.65 -3.22 5.67
N PRO A 123 18.19 -3.32 6.91
CA PRO A 123 19.42 -2.62 7.33
C PRO A 123 20.71 -3.14 6.65
N LYS A 124 20.59 -3.81 5.50
CA LYS A 124 21.67 -4.36 4.69
C LYS A 124 22.20 -3.34 3.66
N TYR A 125 21.37 -2.39 3.24
CA TYR A 125 21.70 -1.48 2.15
C TYR A 125 21.74 -0.03 2.64
N GLU A 126 22.76 0.72 2.21
CA GLU A 126 22.84 2.15 2.44
C GLU A 126 21.94 2.91 1.45
N LEU A 127 20.73 3.24 1.88
CA LEU A 127 19.75 3.96 1.08
C LEU A 127 19.58 5.40 1.55
N ASN A 128 19.55 6.33 0.59
CA ASN A 128 19.08 7.69 0.86
C ASN A 128 17.55 7.72 0.82
N ILE A 129 16.93 7.62 1.99
CA ILE A 129 15.48 7.67 2.15
C ILE A 129 15.04 9.14 2.28
N ALA A 130 14.52 9.70 1.19
CA ALA A 130 14.10 11.10 1.16
C ALA A 130 12.82 11.39 1.98
N SER A 131 11.91 10.43 2.12
CA SER A 131 10.61 10.62 2.78
C SER A 131 10.57 9.93 4.14
N THR A 132 10.18 10.66 5.18
CA THR A 132 9.98 10.11 6.52
C THR A 132 8.91 9.02 6.56
N ALA A 133 7.98 8.99 5.61
CA ALA A 133 6.92 7.98 5.54
C ALA A 133 7.44 6.54 5.40
N PHE A 134 8.69 6.35 4.96
CA PHE A 134 9.33 5.03 4.90
C PHE A 134 10.02 4.60 6.20
N GLN A 135 10.08 5.47 7.21
CA GLN A 135 10.53 5.07 8.54
C GLN A 135 9.59 3.99 9.09
N GLU A 136 10.18 3.03 9.79
CA GLU A 136 9.48 1.84 10.26
C GLU A 136 8.23 2.17 11.09
N GLN A 137 8.32 3.19 11.95
CA GLN A 137 7.20 3.63 12.80
C GLN A 137 5.94 4.01 12.00
N TYR A 138 6.09 4.61 10.80
CA TYR A 138 4.95 4.98 9.96
C TYR A 138 4.46 3.80 9.11
N ARG A 139 5.38 2.94 8.64
CA ARG A 139 5.02 1.74 7.87
C ARG A 139 4.22 0.74 8.72
N ARG A 140 4.60 0.57 9.99
CA ARG A 140 3.91 -0.32 10.95
C ARG A 140 2.42 0.04 11.14
N ILE A 141 2.04 1.32 10.97
CA ILE A 141 0.64 1.77 11.04
C ILE A 141 -0.24 1.06 10.00
N PHE A 142 0.32 0.70 8.86
CA PHE A 142 -0.40 0.05 7.77
C PHE A 142 -0.11 -1.45 7.68
N LYS A 143 0.78 -2.00 8.51
CA LYS A 143 1.05 -3.44 8.50
C LYS A 143 -0.20 -4.21 8.93
N CYS A 144 -0.53 -5.28 8.21
CA CYS A 144 -1.63 -6.16 8.60
C CYS A 144 -1.22 -6.95 9.84
N PRO A 145 -2.04 -6.98 10.92
CA PRO A 145 -1.72 -7.79 12.10
C PRO A 145 -2.07 -9.28 11.93
N ASN A 146 -2.80 -9.64 10.88
CA ASN A 146 -3.31 -11.00 10.67
C ASN A 146 -2.52 -11.80 9.63
N CYS A 147 -1.49 -11.22 9.01
CA CYS A 147 -0.58 -11.96 8.13
C CYS A 147 0.81 -11.33 8.12
N GLU A 148 1.81 -12.12 7.75
CA GLU A 148 3.22 -11.74 7.85
C GLU A 148 3.59 -10.66 6.83
N ASP A 149 3.14 -10.78 5.58
CA ASP A 149 3.61 -9.90 4.48
C ASP A 149 2.65 -8.77 4.12
N GLY A 150 1.38 -8.88 4.52
CA GLY A 150 0.34 -7.98 4.06
C GLY A 150 0.36 -6.58 4.68
N TYR A 151 -0.18 -5.63 3.93
CA TYR A 151 -0.43 -4.24 4.33
C TYR A 151 -1.90 -3.87 4.07
N LEU A 152 -2.44 -3.04 4.94
CA LEU A 152 -3.79 -2.50 4.88
C LEU A 152 -3.84 -1.33 3.91
N ARG A 153 -4.47 -1.55 2.75
CA ARG A 153 -4.66 -0.56 1.68
C ARG A 153 -6.03 0.07 1.77
N LEU A 154 -6.10 1.38 1.61
CA LEU A 154 -7.36 2.12 1.60
C LEU A 154 -8.11 1.86 0.29
N ILE A 155 -9.35 1.39 0.40
CA ILE A 155 -10.25 1.10 -0.70
C ILE A 155 -11.43 2.06 -0.63
N GLN A 156 -11.71 2.71 -1.77
CA GLN A 156 -12.91 3.53 -1.98
C GLN A 156 -14.08 2.61 -2.34
N GLY A 157 -14.86 2.17 -1.35
CA GLY A 157 -16.06 1.37 -1.60
C GLY A 157 -17.25 2.23 -2.05
N LYS A 158 -18.26 1.59 -2.64
CA LYS A 158 -19.50 2.27 -3.11
C LYS A 158 -20.20 3.11 -2.03
N PHE A 159 -20.12 2.68 -0.77
CA PHE A 159 -20.82 3.32 0.35
C PHE A 159 -19.89 3.98 1.37
N SER A 160 -18.66 3.47 1.52
CA SER A 160 -17.69 3.98 2.48
C SER A 160 -16.28 3.51 2.15
N GLU A 161 -15.30 4.27 2.63
CA GLU A 161 -13.90 3.88 2.65
C GLU A 161 -13.66 2.78 3.68
N PHE A 162 -12.81 1.82 3.34
CA PHE A 162 -12.35 0.78 4.26
C PHE A 162 -10.93 0.35 3.90
N TYR A 163 -10.26 -0.33 4.83
CA TYR A 163 -8.96 -0.94 4.58
C TYR A 163 -9.11 -2.42 4.25
N SER A 164 -8.37 -2.88 3.24
CA SER A 164 -8.27 -4.30 2.87
C SER A 164 -6.82 -4.72 2.90
N CYS A 165 -6.55 -5.94 3.37
CA CYS A 165 -5.22 -6.53 3.25
C CYS A 165 -4.82 -6.68 1.78
N SER A 166 -3.55 -6.39 1.48
CA SER A 166 -2.93 -6.62 0.17
C SER A 166 -2.82 -8.09 -0.20
N SER A 167 -2.58 -8.99 0.77
CA SER A 167 -2.47 -10.44 0.54
C SER A 167 -3.79 -11.10 0.08
N GLY A 168 -4.91 -10.36 0.12
CA GLY A 168 -6.19 -10.79 -0.44
C GLY A 168 -6.86 -11.91 0.34
N LEU A 169 -7.44 -12.88 -0.39
CA LEU A 169 -8.34 -13.92 0.14
C LEU A 169 -7.69 -14.88 1.17
N GLY A 170 -6.37 -14.82 1.34
CA GLY A 170 -5.66 -15.60 2.37
C GLY A 170 -5.63 -14.95 3.75
N CYS A 171 -6.11 -13.71 3.91
CA CYS A 171 -6.10 -12.99 5.17
C CYS A 171 -7.52 -12.75 5.70
N ASP A 172 -7.73 -13.07 6.97
CA ASP A 172 -9.01 -13.00 7.67
C ASP A 172 -9.27 -11.64 8.36
N VAL A 173 -8.40 -10.64 8.17
CA VAL A 173 -8.56 -9.29 8.75
C VAL A 173 -9.86 -8.60 8.31
N GLY A 174 -10.47 -9.08 7.22
CA GLY A 174 -11.72 -8.55 6.70
C GLY A 174 -11.61 -7.10 6.23
N LYS A 175 -12.71 -6.36 6.34
CA LYS A 175 -12.76 -4.92 6.03
C LYS A 175 -12.40 -4.12 7.29
N ALA A 176 -11.12 -3.86 7.48
CA ALA A 176 -10.63 -2.99 8.55
C ALA A 176 -11.19 -1.56 8.39
N ARG A 177 -11.47 -0.89 9.51
CA ARG A 177 -12.12 0.42 9.50
C ARG A 177 -11.13 1.54 9.26
N VAL A 178 -11.64 2.68 8.79
CA VAL A 178 -10.91 3.95 8.79
C VAL A 178 -11.09 4.61 10.16
N CYS A 179 -9.99 4.93 10.84
CA CYS A 179 -10.03 5.62 12.12
C CYS A 179 -10.69 6.99 11.98
N SER A 180 -11.68 7.30 12.82
CA SER A 180 -12.36 8.60 12.79
C SER A 180 -11.47 9.79 13.16
N LYS A 181 -10.38 9.57 13.90
CA LYS A 181 -9.49 10.63 14.40
C LYS A 181 -8.31 10.92 13.46
N CYS A 182 -7.61 9.88 13.01
CA CYS A 182 -6.38 10.03 12.19
C CYS A 182 -6.45 9.36 10.82
N ARG A 183 -7.59 8.75 10.47
CA ARG A 183 -7.81 7.99 9.22
C ARG A 183 -6.94 6.75 9.01
N ALA A 184 -6.00 6.44 9.90
CA ALA A 184 -5.26 5.19 9.86
C ALA A 184 -6.17 3.96 9.99
N PRO A 185 -5.70 2.76 9.60
CA PRO A 185 -6.48 1.53 9.77
C PRO A 185 -6.85 1.31 11.24
N SER A 186 -8.03 0.75 11.48
CA SER A 186 -8.47 0.29 12.80
C SER A 186 -8.94 -1.15 12.73
N ILE A 187 -8.52 -1.94 13.71
CA ILE A 187 -8.73 -3.39 13.75
C ILE A 187 -9.80 -3.68 14.78
N ASP A 188 -10.84 -4.39 14.31
CA ASP A 188 -11.94 -4.81 15.15
C ASP A 188 -11.50 -5.98 16.03
N THR A 189 -11.71 -5.81 17.32
CA THR A 189 -11.64 -6.85 18.35
C THR A 189 -13.06 -7.29 18.71
N ARG A 190 -13.24 -8.08 19.77
CA ARG A 190 -14.57 -8.54 20.19
C ARG A 190 -15.55 -7.39 20.45
N ASP A 191 -15.11 -6.29 21.06
CA ASP A 191 -16.01 -5.23 21.52
C ASP A 191 -15.50 -3.80 21.23
N ALA A 192 -14.37 -3.67 20.53
CA ALA A 192 -13.84 -2.39 20.12
C ALA A 192 -13.08 -2.45 18.79
N SER A 193 -13.07 -1.34 18.07
CA SER A 193 -12.15 -1.10 16.96
C SER A 193 -10.99 -0.23 17.44
N ILE A 194 -9.76 -0.72 17.35
CA ILE A 194 -8.55 -0.06 17.87
C ILE A 194 -7.74 0.48 16.70
N CYS A 195 -7.38 1.76 16.76
CA CYS A 195 -6.55 2.38 15.74
C CYS A 195 -5.15 1.79 15.74
N ASN A 196 -4.65 1.42 14.56
CA ASN A 196 -3.33 0.84 14.36
C ASN A 196 -2.20 1.88 14.39
N ASN A 197 -2.53 3.18 14.47
CA ASN A 197 -1.56 4.25 14.68
C ASN A 197 -1.29 4.43 16.19
N PRO A 198 -0.10 4.08 16.70
CA PRO A 198 0.21 4.18 18.14
C PRO A 198 0.14 5.61 18.69
N ALA A 199 0.36 6.63 17.85
CA ALA A 199 0.25 8.03 18.26
C ALA A 199 -1.21 8.51 18.39
N CYS A 200 -2.17 7.79 17.79
CA CYS A 200 -3.57 8.19 17.76
C CYS A 200 -4.32 7.79 19.03
N ASN A 201 -4.08 6.56 19.51
CA ASN A 201 -4.75 5.93 20.66
C ASN A 201 -6.29 5.96 20.61
N ASN A 202 -6.89 6.12 19.43
CA ASN A 202 -8.34 6.14 19.27
C ASN A 202 -8.93 4.72 19.34
N LYS A 203 -10.03 4.58 20.07
CA LYS A 203 -10.77 3.33 20.24
C LYS A 203 -12.26 3.59 20.06
N LEU A 204 -12.91 2.86 19.16
CA LEU A 204 -14.35 2.93 18.93
C LEU A 204 -15.03 1.72 19.59
N LYS A 205 -16.03 1.93 20.46
CA LYS A 205 -16.84 0.83 20.99
C LYS A 205 -17.69 0.23 19.86
N ILE A 206 -17.62 -1.09 19.69
CA ILE A 206 -18.43 -1.83 18.71
C ILE A 206 -19.23 -2.93 19.39
N CYS A 207 -20.31 -3.34 18.74
CA CYS A 207 -21.20 -4.38 19.21
C CYS A 207 -20.54 -5.74 19.10
N ASN A 208 -20.42 -6.47 20.19
CA ASN A 208 -19.86 -7.82 20.21
C ASN A 208 -20.71 -8.91 19.52
N LYS A 209 -21.93 -8.57 19.07
CA LYS A 209 -22.80 -9.48 18.31
C LYS A 209 -22.74 -9.27 16.80
N CYS A 210 -22.67 -8.02 16.34
CA CYS A 210 -22.76 -7.70 14.91
C CYS A 210 -21.64 -6.78 14.40
N GLY A 211 -20.70 -6.37 15.24
CA GLY A 211 -19.59 -5.49 14.89
C GLY A 211 -19.96 -4.03 14.61
N ARG A 212 -21.25 -3.65 14.61
CA ARG A 212 -21.65 -2.25 14.37
C ARG A 212 -21.17 -1.31 15.50
N PRO A 213 -20.87 -0.03 15.21
CA PRO A 213 -20.55 0.93 16.26
C PRO A 213 -21.66 1.04 17.30
N MET A 214 -21.29 1.18 18.58
CA MET A 214 -22.24 1.44 19.66
C MET A 214 -22.33 2.94 19.94
N LYS A 215 -23.52 3.39 20.35
CA LYS A 215 -23.78 4.76 20.78
C LYS A 215 -24.05 4.79 22.28
N LYS A 216 -23.50 5.79 22.97
CA LYS A 216 -23.84 6.07 24.37
C LYS A 216 -25.29 6.57 24.42
N ARG A 217 -26.09 6.01 25.31
CA ARG A 217 -27.51 6.36 25.51
C ARG A 217 -27.80 6.49 27.00
N GLN A 218 -28.82 7.27 27.32
CA GLN A 218 -29.33 7.42 28.69
C GLN A 218 -30.59 6.57 28.85
N GLY A 219 -30.69 5.82 29.94
CA GLY A 219 -31.90 5.12 30.35
C GLY A 219 -32.21 5.37 31.82
N ASN A 220 -33.30 4.76 32.31
CA ASN A 220 -33.77 4.94 33.68
C ASN A 220 -32.75 4.51 34.76
N PHE A 221 -31.82 3.62 34.41
CA PHE A 221 -30.79 3.09 35.31
C PHE A 221 -29.39 3.65 35.04
N GLY A 222 -29.29 4.76 34.31
CA GLY A 222 -28.03 5.42 33.95
C GLY A 222 -27.62 5.23 32.49
N GLU A 223 -26.35 5.52 32.20
CA GLU A 223 -25.80 5.49 30.86
C GLU A 223 -25.43 4.06 30.42
N PHE A 224 -25.66 3.76 29.14
CA PHE A 224 -25.33 2.45 28.57
C PHE A 224 -24.94 2.56 27.09
N TRP A 225 -24.26 1.54 26.57
CA TRP A 225 -23.98 1.40 25.14
C TRP A 225 -25.12 0.67 24.45
N GLY A 226 -25.72 1.28 23.43
CA GLY A 226 -26.70 0.65 22.55
C GLY A 226 -26.16 0.48 21.12
N CYS A 227 -26.37 -0.69 20.52
CA CYS A 227 -25.97 -0.93 19.12
C CYS A 227 -26.62 0.09 18.17
N SER A 228 -25.86 0.62 17.21
CA SER A 228 -26.40 1.53 16.19
C SER A 228 -27.44 0.86 15.28
N GLY A 229 -27.45 -0.47 15.19
CA GLY A 229 -28.44 -1.26 14.46
C GLY A 229 -29.79 -1.45 15.16
N TYR A 230 -30.03 -0.87 16.34
CA TYR A 230 -31.26 -1.10 17.11
C TYR A 230 -32.55 -0.73 16.36
N GLY A 231 -32.52 0.27 15.48
CA GLY A 231 -33.72 0.76 14.77
C GLY A 231 -33.88 0.26 13.33
N ILE A 232 -33.02 -0.65 12.86
CA ILE A 232 -33.03 -1.10 11.45
C ILE A 232 -34.08 -2.20 11.29
N LYS A 233 -35.19 -1.91 10.62
CA LYS A 233 -36.38 -2.80 10.54
C LYS A 233 -36.08 -4.23 10.04
N ASN A 234 -35.09 -4.42 9.16
CA ASN A 234 -34.79 -5.72 8.52
C ASN A 234 -33.39 -6.27 8.86
N ASP A 235 -32.66 -5.61 9.77
CA ASP A 235 -31.30 -6.01 10.19
C ASP A 235 -31.04 -5.46 11.61
N GLN A 236 -32.03 -5.72 12.47
CA GLN A 236 -32.08 -5.17 13.81
C GLN A 236 -31.04 -5.84 14.70
N CYS A 237 -30.30 -5.03 15.47
CA CYS A 237 -29.47 -5.54 16.55
C CYS A 237 -29.83 -4.84 17.85
N THR A 238 -30.49 -5.57 18.75
CA THR A 238 -30.98 -5.06 20.05
C THR A 238 -29.94 -5.11 21.16
N ASN A 239 -28.69 -5.45 20.85
CA ASN A 239 -27.64 -5.65 21.82
C ASN A 239 -27.26 -4.35 22.55
N THR A 240 -27.13 -4.44 23.88
CA THR A 240 -26.67 -3.37 24.76
C THR A 240 -25.54 -3.87 25.66
N SER A 241 -24.76 -2.95 26.20
CA SER A 241 -23.75 -3.26 27.23
C SER A 241 -23.61 -2.11 28.22
N LYS A 242 -23.12 -2.40 29.42
CA LYS A 242 -22.84 -1.37 30.44
C LYS A 242 -21.79 -0.38 29.92
N PHE A 243 -21.95 0.90 30.26
CA PHE A 243 -21.01 1.95 29.87
C PHE A 243 -19.63 1.72 30.49
#